data_AF-A0A7K7TNB9-F1
#
_entry.id   AF-A0A7K7TNB9-F1
#
_cell.length_a   1.000
_cell.length_b   1.000
_cell.length_c   1.000
_cell.angle_alpha   90.00
_cell.angle_beta   90.00
_cell.angle_gamma   90.00
#
_symmetry.space_group_name_H-M   'P 1'
#
loop_
_entity.id
_entity.type
_entity.pdbx_description
1 polymer ?
#
loop_
_entity_poly.entity_id
_entity_poly.type
_entity_poly.pdbx_seq_one_letter_code
_entity_poly.pdbx_strand_id
1 'polypeptide(L)'
;RYKPIRRRVIWLIGQWISVKFKSDLRPMLYEAIRNLLQDQDLVVSISNSTLLFFLNDCLPVDDFEFRTDQFLPYLESMFTLLFQLLQEVTQCDTKMHVLHVLSCVIERVNTQIQPYVGCLVQYLPLLWKQSEEHNMLRCAILTTLIHLVQGLGADSKNLYPFLLPVIQLSTDVSQPPHVYLLEDGLELWLVTLENSPCLTPELLRIFQNMSALLELSSENLKNCFKIINAYIFLSSPEFLQMYAAGLCQSFCELLEDITTEGQVQVLKVVENVLKVNPVLGPQMFQPLLPSILKGIIDGERYPVVMSTYLGIMGRVLLQNASFFSLFLSQMACELGQELDQILSNMIEMWVDRMDNITQPERRKLSALALLSLLPSLNSVIQDKFCGIINISVEGLHDVMTEDPETGTYKDCMLMSHFEEPTATEDEEPPTEQDKRKKMLALKDPVHTVSLQQFIYEKLKAQQELLGEQGFQALMETVDTEIVAQLQEFLQGF
;
A
#
# COMPACT_ATOMS: atom_id res chain seq x y z
N ARG A 1 15.66 23.44 -47.28
CA ARG A 1 17.13 23.31 -47.48
C ARG A 1 17.89 23.04 -46.16
N TYR A 2 17.47 23.58 -45.00
CA TYR A 2 18.14 23.35 -43.70
C TYR A 2 17.59 22.18 -42.85
N LYS A 3 16.68 21.36 -43.40
CA LYS A 3 16.00 20.27 -42.69
C LYS A 3 16.98 19.27 -42.00
N PRO A 4 18.05 18.79 -42.68
CA PRO A 4 19.01 17.87 -42.06
C PRO A 4 19.84 18.51 -40.92
N ILE A 5 20.15 19.80 -41.03
CA ILE A 5 20.91 20.52 -39.99
C ILE A 5 20.06 20.69 -38.74
N ARG A 6 18.79 21.13 -38.89
CA ARG A 6 17.84 21.21 -37.76
C ARG A 6 17.77 19.86 -37.04
N ARG A 7 17.57 18.76 -37.78
CA ARG A 7 17.56 17.39 -37.24
C ARG A 7 18.82 17.05 -36.44
N ARG A 8 20.01 17.38 -36.96
CA ARG A 8 21.28 17.03 -36.30
C ARG A 8 21.55 17.86 -35.05
N VAL A 9 21.14 19.13 -35.04
CA VAL A 9 21.25 20.02 -33.86
C VAL A 9 20.39 19.47 -32.72
N ILE A 10 19.14 19.11 -33.00
CA ILE A 10 18.21 18.54 -32.02
C ILE A 10 18.77 17.25 -31.44
N TRP A 11 19.18 16.32 -32.31
CA TRP A 11 19.79 15.07 -31.89
C TRP A 11 21.01 15.29 -30.98
N LEU A 12 21.86 16.26 -31.33
CA LEU A 12 23.03 16.59 -30.52
C LEU A 12 22.62 17.12 -29.15
N ILE A 13 21.59 17.97 -29.04
CA ILE A 13 21.11 18.44 -27.74
C ILE A 13 20.62 17.26 -26.89
N GLY A 14 19.90 16.30 -27.50
CA GLY A 14 19.48 15.05 -26.85
C GLY A 14 20.62 14.29 -26.17
N GLN A 15 21.76 14.16 -26.83
CA GLN A 15 22.92 13.45 -26.28
C GLN A 15 23.59 14.16 -25.09
N TRP A 16 23.36 15.46 -24.90
CA TRP A 16 24.06 16.26 -23.90
C TRP A 16 23.17 16.76 -22.76
N ILE A 17 21.85 16.55 -22.86
CA ILE A 17 20.90 17.09 -21.89
C ILE A 17 21.10 16.48 -20.49
N SER A 18 21.29 15.17 -20.41
CA SER A 18 21.53 14.42 -19.17
C SER A 18 22.97 14.50 -18.65
N VAL A 19 23.88 15.15 -19.38
CA VAL A 19 25.32 15.18 -19.04
C VAL A 19 25.71 16.52 -18.42
N LYS A 20 25.53 17.62 -19.16
CA LYS A 20 25.89 18.99 -18.73
C LYS A 20 25.06 20.01 -19.49
N PHE A 21 23.80 20.18 -19.09
CA PHE A 21 22.91 21.18 -19.67
C PHE A 21 22.41 22.15 -18.60
N LYS A 22 22.73 23.44 -18.74
CA LYS A 22 22.32 24.43 -17.75
C LYS A 22 20.81 24.56 -17.71
N SER A 23 20.22 24.48 -16.51
CA SER A 23 18.78 24.63 -16.31
C SER A 23 18.19 25.91 -16.93
N ASP A 24 18.92 27.03 -16.90
CA ASP A 24 18.46 28.30 -17.48
C ASP A 24 18.26 28.27 -19.01
N LEU A 25 18.84 27.29 -19.71
CA LEU A 25 18.71 27.12 -21.17
C LEU A 25 17.51 26.23 -21.55
N ARG A 26 16.83 25.61 -20.58
CA ARG A 26 15.69 24.71 -20.81
C ARG A 26 14.48 25.41 -21.45
N PRO A 27 14.08 26.64 -21.06
CA PRO A 27 13.00 27.33 -21.75
C PRO A 27 13.30 27.55 -23.25
N MET A 28 14.55 27.85 -23.60
CA MET A 28 14.96 27.96 -25.01
C MET A 28 14.92 26.63 -25.73
N LEU A 29 15.29 25.54 -25.04
CA LEU A 29 15.13 24.19 -25.58
C LEU A 29 13.65 23.91 -25.86
N TYR A 30 12.76 24.11 -24.88
CA TYR A 30 11.32 23.88 -25.06
C TYR A 30 10.75 24.68 -26.23
N GLU A 31 11.11 25.96 -26.36
CA GLU A 31 10.70 26.77 -27.51
C GLU A 31 11.24 26.20 -28.85
N ALA A 32 12.47 25.70 -28.88
CA ALA A 32 13.01 25.02 -30.06
C ALA A 32 12.21 23.76 -30.42
N ILE A 33 11.89 22.91 -29.42
CA ILE A 33 11.08 21.68 -29.60
C ILE A 33 9.70 22.04 -30.15
N ARG A 34 9.04 23.02 -29.56
CA ARG A 34 7.73 23.50 -30.00
C ARG A 34 7.74 23.93 -31.48
N ASN A 35 8.73 24.73 -31.87
CA ASN A 35 8.91 25.19 -33.25
C ASN A 35 9.23 24.05 -34.24
N LEU A 36 9.73 22.93 -33.75
CA LEU A 36 9.97 21.74 -34.56
C LEU A 36 8.71 20.91 -34.74
N LEU A 37 7.94 20.71 -33.65
CA LEU A 37 6.66 20.02 -33.68
C LEU A 37 5.63 20.71 -34.59
N GLN A 38 5.72 22.03 -34.75
CA GLN A 38 4.90 22.80 -35.69
C GLN A 38 5.22 22.54 -37.18
N ASP A 39 6.43 22.07 -37.52
CA ASP A 39 6.84 21.79 -38.91
C ASP A 39 6.54 20.33 -39.26
N GLN A 40 5.29 20.03 -39.59
CA GLN A 40 4.78 18.66 -39.82
C GLN A 40 5.59 17.87 -40.86
N ASP A 41 6.00 18.52 -41.97
CA ASP A 41 6.83 17.88 -43.00
C ASP A 41 8.22 17.50 -42.48
N LEU A 42 8.75 18.21 -41.48
CA LEU A 42 10.01 17.88 -40.83
C LEU A 42 9.81 16.73 -39.85
N VAL A 43 8.75 16.77 -39.04
CA VAL A 43 8.41 15.77 -38.02
C VAL A 43 8.14 14.40 -38.63
N VAL A 44 7.39 14.34 -39.73
CA VAL A 44 7.08 13.10 -40.47
C VAL A 44 8.30 12.60 -41.28
N SER A 45 9.17 13.51 -41.77
CA SER A 45 10.37 13.15 -42.55
C SER A 45 11.59 12.83 -41.68
N ILE A 46 11.66 13.32 -40.44
CA ILE A 46 12.64 12.90 -39.45
C ILE A 46 12.22 11.48 -39.07
N SER A 47 12.81 10.49 -39.75
CA SER A 47 12.69 9.07 -39.42
C SER A 47 12.54 8.88 -37.92
N ASN A 48 11.47 8.18 -37.54
CA ASN A 48 11.03 7.81 -36.19
C ASN A 48 12.14 7.92 -35.12
N SER A 49 13.29 7.30 -35.31
CA SER A 49 14.37 7.21 -34.31
C SER A 49 15.03 8.51 -33.84
N THR A 50 14.99 9.67 -34.53
CA THR A 50 15.76 10.86 -34.09
C THR A 50 14.93 11.88 -33.33
N LEU A 51 13.70 12.14 -33.76
CA LEU A 51 12.76 12.99 -33.01
C LEU A 51 12.26 12.25 -31.78
N LEU A 52 11.98 10.94 -31.90
CA LEU A 52 11.46 10.13 -30.80
C LEU A 52 12.52 9.88 -29.73
N PHE A 53 13.77 9.56 -30.11
CA PHE A 53 14.90 9.49 -29.17
C PHE A 53 15.12 10.82 -28.45
N PHE A 54 14.97 11.93 -29.16
CA PHE A 54 15.10 13.25 -28.57
C PHE A 54 13.93 13.62 -27.66
N LEU A 55 12.68 13.33 -28.02
CA LEU A 55 11.54 13.57 -27.13
C LEU A 55 11.59 12.65 -25.90
N ASN A 56 12.16 11.45 -26.03
CA ASN A 56 12.39 10.54 -24.92
C ASN A 56 13.48 11.08 -23.97
N ASP A 57 14.65 11.40 -24.50
CA ASP A 57 15.79 11.84 -23.68
C ASP A 57 15.68 13.29 -23.20
N CYS A 58 14.99 14.18 -23.93
CA CYS A 58 14.95 15.62 -23.61
C CYS A 58 13.72 16.13 -22.86
N LEU A 59 12.55 15.49 -22.96
CA LEU A 59 11.35 16.08 -22.36
C LEU A 59 11.20 15.65 -20.90
N PRO A 60 11.27 14.35 -20.54
CA PRO A 60 11.29 14.05 -19.11
C PRO A 60 11.94 12.73 -18.63
N VAL A 61 12.36 11.78 -19.49
CA VAL A 61 12.48 10.37 -19.07
C VAL A 61 13.69 10.09 -18.17
N ASP A 62 14.82 10.77 -18.37
CA ASP A 62 16.07 10.54 -17.60
C ASP A 62 16.70 11.83 -17.04
N ASP A 63 15.97 12.95 -17.05
CA ASP A 63 16.51 14.24 -16.65
C ASP A 63 16.15 14.61 -15.20
N PHE A 64 17.03 14.22 -14.27
CA PHE A 64 16.92 14.56 -12.84
C PHE A 64 16.83 16.06 -12.54
N GLU A 65 17.23 16.92 -13.47
CA GLU A 65 17.17 18.38 -13.31
C GLU A 65 15.91 18.99 -13.96
N PHE A 66 14.94 18.16 -14.39
CA PHE A 66 13.65 18.63 -14.90
C PHE A 66 12.91 19.46 -13.84
N ARG A 67 12.47 20.66 -14.24
CA ARG A 67 11.68 21.54 -13.39
C ARG A 67 10.33 21.80 -14.04
N THR A 68 9.28 21.30 -13.40
CA THR A 68 7.89 21.43 -13.87
C THR A 68 7.55 22.88 -14.17
N ASP A 69 7.88 23.82 -13.28
CA ASP A 69 7.60 25.25 -13.45
C ASP A 69 8.13 25.87 -14.75
N GLN A 70 9.30 25.41 -15.22
CA GLN A 70 9.89 25.91 -16.46
C GLN A 70 9.19 25.35 -17.70
N PHE A 71 8.53 24.20 -17.58
CA PHE A 71 7.84 23.51 -18.66
C PHE A 71 6.37 23.92 -18.80
N LEU A 72 5.70 24.26 -17.71
CA LEU A 72 4.27 24.62 -17.69
C LEU A 72 3.84 25.64 -18.77
N PRO A 73 4.59 26.72 -19.06
CA PRO A 73 4.22 27.68 -20.10
C PRO A 73 4.13 27.07 -21.51
N TYR A 74 4.78 25.92 -21.73
CA TYR A 74 4.85 25.23 -23.02
C TYR A 74 3.91 24.02 -23.09
N LEU A 75 3.39 23.56 -21.94
CA LEU A 75 2.63 22.32 -21.79
C LEU A 75 1.47 22.21 -22.79
N GLU A 76 0.54 23.17 -22.79
CA GLU A 76 -0.65 23.15 -23.64
C GLU A 76 -0.27 23.02 -25.13
N SER A 77 0.65 23.87 -25.59
CA SER A 77 1.04 23.89 -27.00
C SER A 77 1.76 22.60 -27.40
N MET A 78 2.66 22.09 -26.56
CA MET A 78 3.41 20.87 -26.88
C MET A 78 2.51 19.64 -26.85
N PHE A 79 1.66 19.52 -25.83
CA PHE A 79 0.73 18.41 -25.69
C PHE A 79 -0.24 18.36 -26.88
N THR A 80 -0.76 19.51 -27.31
CA THR A 80 -1.63 19.62 -28.48
C THR A 80 -0.91 19.17 -29.76
N LEU A 81 0.33 19.61 -29.98
CA LEU A 81 1.11 19.23 -31.17
C LEU A 81 1.49 17.73 -31.17
N LEU A 82 1.84 17.17 -30.00
CA LEU A 82 2.09 15.74 -29.85
C LEU A 82 0.83 14.91 -30.11
N PHE A 83 -0.33 15.38 -29.64
CA PHE A 83 -1.60 14.73 -29.94
C PHE A 83 -1.96 14.79 -31.43
N GLN A 84 -1.75 15.92 -32.11
CA GLN A 84 -1.92 16.02 -33.56
C GLN A 84 -1.01 15.05 -34.30
N LEU A 85 0.27 14.97 -33.89
CA LEU A 85 1.21 14.01 -34.44
C LEU A 85 0.71 12.55 -34.27
N LEU A 86 0.19 12.20 -33.09
CA LEU A 86 -0.39 10.88 -32.82
C LEU A 86 -1.52 10.52 -33.80
N GLN A 87 -2.34 11.50 -34.19
CA GLN A 87 -3.45 11.30 -35.13
C GLN A 87 -2.99 11.13 -36.57
N GLU A 88 -1.92 11.83 -36.97
CA GLU A 88 -1.40 11.82 -38.34
C GLU A 88 -0.56 10.59 -38.68
N VAL A 89 0.16 10.04 -37.70
CA VAL A 89 1.04 8.89 -37.93
C VAL A 89 0.23 7.61 -38.13
N THR A 90 0.62 6.80 -39.12
CA THR A 90 -0.05 5.52 -39.43
C THR A 90 0.70 4.31 -38.88
N GLN A 91 2.02 4.41 -38.68
CA GLN A 91 2.86 3.33 -38.20
C GLN A 91 2.67 3.08 -36.70
N CYS A 92 2.46 1.82 -36.31
CA CYS A 92 2.24 1.45 -34.90
C CYS A 92 3.43 1.82 -34.01
N ASP A 93 4.65 1.55 -34.45
CA ASP A 93 5.87 1.89 -33.68
C ASP A 93 5.94 3.39 -33.38
N THR A 94 5.64 4.25 -34.37
CA THR A 94 5.61 5.70 -34.18
C THR A 94 4.52 6.10 -33.19
N LYS A 95 3.31 5.52 -33.28
CA LYS A 95 2.23 5.78 -32.31
C LYS A 95 2.64 5.41 -30.90
N MET A 96 3.27 4.25 -30.71
CA MET A 96 3.75 3.80 -29.41
C MET A 96 4.72 4.81 -28.79
N HIS A 97 5.68 5.29 -29.56
CA HIS A 97 6.64 6.28 -29.06
C HIS A 97 5.99 7.63 -28.75
N VAL A 98 5.05 8.10 -29.58
CA VAL A 98 4.34 9.36 -29.30
C VAL A 98 3.49 9.23 -28.03
N LEU A 99 2.81 8.09 -27.84
CA LEU A 99 2.08 7.77 -26.60
C LEU A 99 3.01 7.73 -25.39
N HIS A 100 4.20 7.14 -25.53
CA HIS A 100 5.18 7.11 -24.46
C HIS A 100 5.61 8.53 -24.05
N VAL A 101 5.95 9.39 -25.01
CA VAL A 101 6.29 10.80 -24.73
C VAL A 101 5.14 11.53 -24.04
N LEU A 102 3.90 11.35 -24.52
CA LEU A 102 2.71 11.90 -23.88
C LEU A 102 2.57 11.39 -22.43
N SER A 103 2.79 10.10 -22.20
CA SER A 103 2.74 9.47 -20.87
C SER A 103 3.76 10.10 -19.92
N CYS A 104 5.01 10.27 -20.35
CA CYS A 104 6.04 10.86 -19.52
C CYS A 104 5.77 12.36 -19.24
N VAL A 105 5.15 13.09 -20.18
CA VAL A 105 4.69 14.46 -19.92
C VAL A 105 3.58 14.47 -18.86
N ILE A 106 2.58 13.59 -18.98
CA ILE A 106 1.50 13.43 -18.00
C ILE A 106 2.09 13.13 -16.62
N GLU A 107 3.03 12.19 -16.54
CA GLU A 107 3.72 11.80 -15.31
C GLU A 107 4.41 12.98 -14.63
N ARG A 108 5.24 13.74 -15.35
CA ARG A 108 6.02 14.84 -14.76
C ARG A 108 5.20 16.05 -14.35
N VAL A 109 4.15 16.38 -15.11
CA VAL A 109 3.30 17.54 -14.77
C VAL A 109 2.15 17.18 -13.82
N ASN A 110 1.91 15.89 -13.60
CA ASN A 110 0.94 15.33 -12.66
C ASN A 110 -0.44 16.02 -12.80
N THR A 111 -1.04 16.51 -11.72
CA THR A 111 -2.38 17.12 -11.69
C THR A 111 -2.55 18.32 -12.62
N GLN A 112 -1.47 18.98 -13.04
CA GLN A 112 -1.52 20.14 -13.93
C GLN A 112 -1.93 19.78 -15.36
N ILE A 113 -1.94 18.49 -15.70
CA ILE A 113 -2.34 17.99 -17.02
C ILE A 113 -3.86 18.01 -17.27
N GLN A 114 -4.67 18.06 -16.20
CA GLN A 114 -6.12 17.89 -16.23
C GLN A 114 -6.85 18.71 -17.32
N PRO A 115 -6.51 20.00 -17.56
CA PRO A 115 -7.19 20.81 -18.58
C PRO A 115 -6.94 20.35 -20.02
N TYR A 116 -5.87 19.59 -20.27
CA TYR A 116 -5.33 19.36 -21.62
C TYR A 116 -5.57 17.95 -22.16
N VAL A 117 -6.00 16.99 -21.32
CA VAL A 117 -6.12 15.56 -21.71
C VAL A 117 -7.44 15.19 -22.39
N GLY A 118 -8.42 16.09 -22.44
CA GLY A 118 -9.77 15.78 -22.93
C GLY A 118 -9.80 15.15 -24.34
N CYS A 119 -9.00 15.68 -25.29
CA CYS A 119 -8.91 15.12 -26.64
C CYS A 119 -8.26 13.74 -26.67
N LEU A 120 -7.22 13.52 -25.85
CA LEU A 120 -6.54 12.24 -25.75
C LEU A 120 -7.48 11.16 -25.19
N VAL A 121 -8.20 11.49 -24.11
CA VAL A 121 -9.20 10.61 -23.47
C VAL A 121 -10.28 10.15 -24.46
N GLN A 122 -10.74 11.04 -25.34
CA GLN A 122 -11.73 10.69 -26.37
C GLN A 122 -11.15 9.83 -27.50
N TYR A 123 -9.84 9.94 -27.77
CA TYR A 123 -9.17 9.23 -28.86
C TYR A 123 -8.73 7.81 -28.47
N LEU A 124 -8.27 7.58 -27.24
CA LEU A 124 -7.76 6.28 -26.78
C LEU A 124 -8.74 5.10 -27.00
N PRO A 125 -10.07 5.24 -26.79
CA PRO A 125 -11.02 4.17 -27.10
C PRO A 125 -11.05 3.78 -28.58
N LEU A 126 -10.86 4.75 -29.48
CA LEU A 126 -10.79 4.50 -30.92
C LEU A 126 -9.48 3.80 -31.27
N LEU A 127 -8.38 4.26 -30.69
CA LEU A 127 -7.06 3.69 -30.92
C LEU A 127 -6.99 2.23 -30.42
N TRP A 128 -7.57 1.94 -29.26
CA TRP A 128 -7.64 0.59 -28.69
C TRP A 128 -8.38 -0.40 -29.58
N LYS A 129 -9.48 0.05 -30.22
CA LYS A 129 -10.22 -0.75 -31.20
C LYS A 129 -9.40 -0.99 -32.47
N GLN A 130 -8.67 0.01 -32.93
CA GLN A 130 -7.80 -0.10 -34.12
C GLN A 130 -6.59 -1.00 -33.86
N SER A 131 -6.13 -1.10 -32.62
CA SER A 131 -4.96 -1.90 -32.23
C SER A 131 -5.32 -3.34 -31.85
N GLU A 132 -6.43 -3.89 -32.36
CA GLU A 132 -6.92 -5.21 -31.93
C GLU A 132 -5.91 -6.34 -32.14
N GLU A 133 -5.19 -6.29 -33.25
CA GLU A 133 -4.14 -7.25 -33.62
C GLU A 133 -2.73 -6.81 -33.16
N HIS A 134 -2.60 -5.67 -32.50
CA HIS A 134 -1.32 -5.05 -32.16
C HIS A 134 -1.14 -4.92 -30.64
N ASN A 135 -0.78 -6.03 -29.99
CA ASN A 135 -0.64 -6.08 -28.52
C ASN A 135 0.40 -5.08 -27.97
N MET A 136 1.51 -4.83 -28.66
CA MET A 136 2.51 -3.84 -28.22
C MET A 136 1.96 -2.41 -28.18
N LEU A 137 1.08 -2.06 -29.14
CA LEU A 137 0.41 -0.76 -29.12
C LEU A 137 -0.64 -0.71 -27.99
N ARG A 138 -1.28 -1.84 -27.66
CA ARG A 138 -2.14 -1.94 -26.47
C ARG A 138 -1.37 -1.73 -25.17
N CYS A 139 -0.18 -2.30 -25.01
CA CYS A 139 0.70 -2.01 -23.86
C CYS A 139 0.95 -0.50 -23.73
N ALA A 140 1.34 0.17 -24.82
CA ALA A 140 1.54 1.63 -24.79
C ALA A 140 0.27 2.42 -24.41
N ILE A 141 -0.91 1.94 -24.81
CA ILE A 141 -2.19 2.54 -24.38
C ILE A 141 -2.44 2.30 -22.89
N LEU A 142 -2.16 1.10 -22.36
CA LEU A 142 -2.28 0.80 -20.92
C LEU A 142 -1.37 1.69 -20.10
N THR A 143 -0.09 1.80 -20.49
CA THR A 143 0.86 2.73 -19.85
C THR A 143 0.35 4.17 -19.90
N THR A 144 -0.23 4.62 -21.01
CA THR A 144 -0.82 5.96 -21.11
C THR A 144 -2.00 6.12 -20.15
N LEU A 145 -2.85 5.10 -20.01
CA LEU A 145 -3.98 5.11 -19.09
C LEU A 145 -3.53 5.13 -17.63
N ILE A 146 -2.46 4.44 -17.26
CA ILE A 146 -1.88 4.47 -15.90
C ILE A 146 -1.57 5.91 -15.50
N HIS A 147 -0.76 6.60 -16.32
CA HIS A 147 -0.37 7.98 -16.08
C HIS A 147 -1.57 8.94 -16.12
N LEU A 148 -2.53 8.72 -17.02
CA LEU A 148 -3.77 9.51 -17.06
C LEU A 148 -4.58 9.38 -15.77
N VAL A 149 -4.71 8.16 -15.22
CA VAL A 149 -5.43 7.95 -13.97
C VAL A 149 -4.72 8.67 -12.81
N GLN A 150 -3.38 8.60 -12.74
CA GLN A 150 -2.59 9.33 -11.74
C GLN A 150 -2.77 10.84 -11.87
N GLY A 151 -2.60 11.40 -13.08
CA GLY A 151 -2.74 12.84 -13.30
C GLY A 151 -4.16 13.37 -13.12
N LEU A 152 -5.19 12.55 -13.35
CA LEU A 152 -6.59 12.93 -13.09
C LEU A 152 -7.02 12.74 -11.63
N GLY A 153 -6.35 11.87 -10.86
CA GLY A 153 -6.74 11.55 -9.50
C GLY A 153 -8.20 11.08 -9.40
N ALA A 154 -8.98 11.69 -8.50
CA ALA A 154 -10.39 11.34 -8.28
C ALA A 154 -11.29 11.57 -9.51
N ASP A 155 -10.91 12.43 -10.45
CA ASP A 155 -11.65 12.69 -11.69
C ASP A 155 -11.42 11.60 -12.76
N SER A 156 -10.52 10.64 -12.51
CA SER A 156 -10.34 9.44 -13.33
C SER A 156 -11.61 8.61 -13.48
N LYS A 157 -12.60 8.77 -12.58
CA LYS A 157 -13.95 8.19 -12.71
C LYS A 157 -14.62 8.44 -14.07
N ASN A 158 -14.28 9.55 -14.71
CA ASN A 158 -14.81 9.90 -16.03
C ASN A 158 -14.30 8.95 -17.14
N LEU A 159 -13.19 8.24 -16.89
CA LEU A 159 -12.61 7.25 -17.81
C LEU A 159 -13.26 5.87 -17.70
N TYR A 160 -14.00 5.58 -16.63
CA TYR A 160 -14.49 4.23 -16.31
C TYR A 160 -15.22 3.51 -17.45
N PRO A 161 -16.06 4.16 -18.28
CA PRO A 161 -16.74 3.49 -19.39
C PRO A 161 -15.79 2.81 -20.38
N PHE A 162 -14.56 3.31 -20.52
CA PHE A 162 -13.51 2.72 -21.35
C PHE A 162 -12.46 1.98 -20.53
N LEU A 163 -12.05 2.55 -19.40
CA LEU A 163 -10.98 2.05 -18.54
C LEU A 163 -11.30 0.67 -17.95
N LEU A 164 -12.51 0.48 -17.39
CA LEU A 164 -12.86 -0.77 -16.71
C LEU A 164 -12.93 -1.98 -17.65
N PRO A 165 -13.54 -1.89 -18.86
CA PRO A 165 -13.46 -2.95 -19.86
C PRO A 165 -12.03 -3.28 -20.30
N VAL A 166 -11.14 -2.28 -20.38
CA VAL A 166 -9.74 -2.48 -20.73
C VAL A 166 -9.01 -3.26 -19.64
N ILE A 167 -9.21 -2.92 -18.36
CA ILE A 167 -8.65 -3.67 -17.22
C ILE A 167 -9.19 -5.11 -17.22
N GLN A 168 -10.50 -5.28 -17.40
CA GLN A 168 -11.15 -6.58 -17.43
C GLN A 168 -10.55 -7.50 -18.51
N LEU A 169 -10.31 -6.96 -19.72
CA LEU A 169 -9.71 -7.73 -20.82
C LEU A 169 -8.23 -8.03 -20.57
N SER A 170 -7.48 -7.06 -20.05
CA SER A 170 -6.03 -7.18 -19.85
C SER A 170 -5.67 -8.16 -18.74
N THR A 171 -6.58 -8.36 -17.78
CA THR A 171 -6.41 -9.25 -16.63
C THR A 171 -7.17 -10.59 -16.77
N ASP A 172 -7.79 -10.85 -17.92
CA ASP A 172 -8.45 -12.12 -18.21
C ASP A 172 -7.45 -13.15 -18.75
N VAL A 173 -7.01 -14.06 -17.88
CA VAL A 173 -6.04 -15.12 -18.21
C VAL A 173 -6.57 -16.14 -19.22
N SER A 174 -7.88 -16.17 -19.48
CA SER A 174 -8.47 -17.05 -20.50
C SER A 174 -8.25 -16.53 -21.93
N GLN A 175 -7.90 -15.26 -22.09
CA GLN A 175 -7.75 -14.61 -23.39
C GLN A 175 -6.29 -14.55 -23.84
N PRO A 176 -5.95 -14.85 -25.10
CA PRO A 176 -4.56 -14.82 -25.59
C PRO A 176 -3.77 -13.52 -25.34
N PRO A 177 -4.37 -12.31 -25.36
CA PRO A 177 -3.64 -11.07 -25.10
C PRO A 177 -3.03 -10.95 -23.70
N HIS A 178 -3.47 -11.72 -22.69
CA HIS A 178 -2.98 -11.59 -21.32
C HIS A 178 -1.45 -11.70 -21.23
N VAL A 179 -0.82 -12.54 -22.07
CA VAL A 179 0.63 -12.74 -22.10
C VAL A 179 1.41 -11.43 -22.27
N TYR A 180 0.82 -10.44 -22.96
CA TYR A 180 1.44 -9.14 -23.20
C TYR A 180 0.88 -8.05 -22.29
N LEU A 181 -0.40 -8.13 -21.95
CA LEU A 181 -1.13 -7.04 -21.30
C LEU A 181 -1.22 -7.17 -19.79
N LEU A 182 -0.92 -8.34 -19.22
CA LEU A 182 -1.24 -8.64 -17.83
C LEU A 182 -0.51 -7.73 -16.84
N GLU A 183 0.79 -7.50 -17.04
CA GLU A 183 1.61 -6.69 -16.12
C GLU A 183 1.09 -5.25 -16.05
N ASP A 184 1.01 -4.57 -17.20
CA ASP A 184 0.44 -3.22 -17.32
C ASP A 184 -1.05 -3.18 -16.89
N GLY A 185 -1.80 -4.26 -17.12
CA GLY A 185 -3.21 -4.39 -16.76
C GLY A 185 -3.42 -4.45 -15.25
N LEU A 186 -2.56 -5.17 -14.52
CA LEU A 186 -2.57 -5.22 -13.06
C LEU A 186 -2.16 -3.88 -12.45
N GLU A 187 -1.14 -3.22 -13.02
CA GLU A 187 -0.74 -1.88 -12.59
C GLU A 187 -1.87 -0.86 -12.81
N LEU A 188 -2.49 -0.86 -13.99
CA LEU A 188 -3.63 0.00 -14.29
C LEU A 188 -4.79 -0.24 -13.33
N TRP A 189 -5.06 -1.50 -12.98
CA TRP A 189 -6.09 -1.85 -12.01
C TRP A 189 -5.77 -1.27 -10.62
N LEU A 190 -4.54 -1.47 -10.14
CA LEU A 190 -4.11 -0.96 -8.85
C LEU A 190 -4.22 0.57 -8.79
N VAL A 191 -3.65 1.26 -9.77
CA VAL A 191 -3.65 2.73 -9.85
C VAL A 191 -5.08 3.28 -9.94
N THR A 192 -5.98 2.57 -10.64
CA THR A 192 -7.42 2.90 -10.68
C THR A 192 -8.05 2.82 -9.30
N LEU A 193 -7.78 1.76 -8.53
CA LEU A 193 -8.31 1.63 -7.17
C LEU A 193 -7.74 2.69 -6.21
N GLU A 194 -6.45 3.00 -6.34
CA GLU A 194 -5.75 3.97 -5.50
C GLU A 194 -6.29 5.39 -5.67
N ASN A 195 -6.71 5.73 -6.90
CA ASN A 195 -7.27 7.05 -7.23
C ASN A 195 -8.81 7.09 -7.27
N SER A 196 -9.48 5.94 -7.17
CA SER A 196 -10.94 5.86 -7.11
C SER A 196 -11.46 6.61 -5.89
N PRO A 197 -12.48 7.48 -5.98
CA PRO A 197 -13.09 8.13 -4.80
C PRO A 197 -14.07 7.21 -4.04
N CYS A 198 -14.72 6.27 -4.73
CA CYS A 198 -15.63 5.29 -4.15
C CYS A 198 -15.68 4.00 -5.00
N LEU A 199 -16.18 2.91 -4.40
CA LEU A 199 -16.41 1.66 -5.11
C LEU A 199 -17.65 1.77 -6.01
N THR A 200 -17.55 1.31 -7.26
CA THR A 200 -18.70 1.13 -8.17
C THR A 200 -18.96 -0.36 -8.43
N PRO A 201 -20.19 -0.76 -8.80
CA PRO A 201 -20.50 -2.15 -9.12
C PRO A 201 -19.63 -2.72 -10.26
N GLU A 202 -19.33 -1.91 -11.26
CA GLU A 202 -18.48 -2.30 -12.39
C GLU A 202 -17.04 -2.53 -11.94
N LEU A 203 -16.51 -1.66 -11.08
CA LEU A 203 -15.17 -1.81 -10.52
C LEU A 203 -15.09 -3.03 -9.60
N LEU A 204 -16.12 -3.30 -8.80
CA LEU A 204 -16.20 -4.50 -7.97
C LEU A 204 -16.20 -5.78 -8.82
N ARG A 205 -16.92 -5.78 -9.94
CA ARG A 205 -17.06 -6.95 -10.82
C ARG A 205 -15.73 -7.41 -11.44
N ILE A 206 -14.77 -6.51 -11.66
CA ILE A 206 -13.44 -6.86 -12.20
C ILE A 206 -12.74 -7.90 -11.32
N PHE A 207 -13.02 -7.88 -10.02
CA PHE A 207 -12.44 -8.80 -9.05
C PHE A 207 -12.70 -10.28 -9.35
N GLN A 208 -13.71 -10.61 -10.16
CA GLN A 208 -13.95 -11.99 -10.62
C GLN A 208 -12.73 -12.63 -11.30
N ASN A 209 -11.82 -11.84 -11.90
CA ASN A 209 -10.59 -12.33 -12.52
C ASN A 209 -9.53 -12.77 -11.48
N MET A 210 -9.64 -12.33 -10.22
CA MET A 210 -8.59 -12.48 -9.21
C MET A 210 -8.28 -13.95 -8.88
N SER A 211 -9.29 -14.83 -8.82
CA SER A 211 -9.07 -16.24 -8.49
C SER A 211 -8.07 -16.89 -9.45
N ALA A 212 -8.30 -16.73 -10.76
CA ALA A 212 -7.44 -17.31 -11.78
C ALA A 212 -6.05 -16.63 -11.81
N LEU A 213 -5.95 -15.36 -11.42
CA LEU A 213 -4.68 -14.64 -11.29
C LEU A 213 -3.83 -15.14 -10.12
N LEU A 214 -4.46 -15.50 -8.99
CA LEU A 214 -3.77 -16.08 -7.84
C LEU A 214 -3.21 -17.49 -8.15
N GLU A 215 -3.83 -18.22 -9.07
CA GLU A 215 -3.39 -19.56 -9.50
C GLU A 215 -2.31 -19.56 -10.59
N LEU A 216 -2.13 -18.45 -11.34
CA LEU A 216 -1.32 -18.43 -12.55
C LEU A 216 0.20 -18.53 -12.31
N SER A 217 0.77 -17.57 -11.58
CA SER A 217 2.23 -17.49 -11.36
C SER A 217 2.58 -16.67 -10.12
N SER A 218 3.72 -17.00 -9.50
CA SER A 218 4.22 -16.30 -8.30
C SER A 218 4.68 -14.87 -8.56
N GLU A 219 5.06 -14.54 -9.79
CA GLU A 219 5.59 -13.22 -10.18
C GLU A 219 4.54 -12.12 -10.02
N ASN A 220 3.27 -12.43 -10.32
CA ASN A 220 2.18 -11.46 -10.26
C ASN A 220 1.51 -11.36 -8.88
N LEU A 221 1.75 -12.34 -7.98
CA LEU A 221 1.09 -12.41 -6.68
C LEU A 221 1.26 -11.13 -5.86
N LYS A 222 2.45 -10.51 -5.91
CA LYS A 222 2.70 -9.25 -5.20
C LYS A 222 1.74 -8.14 -5.64
N ASN A 223 1.48 -8.02 -6.94
CA ASN A 223 0.53 -7.04 -7.48
C ASN A 223 -0.91 -7.43 -7.15
N CYS A 224 -1.25 -8.72 -7.22
CA CYS A 224 -2.57 -9.22 -6.78
C CYS A 224 -2.85 -8.84 -5.32
N PHE A 225 -1.91 -9.05 -4.40
CA PHE A 225 -2.09 -8.67 -2.99
C PHE A 225 -2.23 -7.16 -2.78
N LYS A 226 -1.52 -6.33 -3.56
CA LYS A 226 -1.72 -4.88 -3.54
C LYS A 226 -3.15 -4.50 -3.98
N ILE A 227 -3.65 -5.11 -5.05
CA ILE A 227 -5.01 -4.89 -5.56
C ILE A 227 -6.05 -5.32 -4.53
N ILE A 228 -5.88 -6.50 -3.90
CA ILE A 228 -6.79 -6.99 -2.84
C ILE A 228 -6.80 -6.00 -1.66
N ASN A 229 -5.63 -5.54 -1.21
CA ASN A 229 -5.54 -4.52 -0.17
C ASN A 229 -6.24 -3.20 -0.60
N ALA A 230 -6.10 -2.79 -1.85
CA ALA A 230 -6.75 -1.58 -2.35
C ALA A 230 -8.30 -1.69 -2.29
N TYR A 231 -8.87 -2.85 -2.63
CA TYR A 231 -10.31 -3.10 -2.42
C TYR A 231 -10.71 -3.08 -0.94
N ILE A 232 -9.91 -3.69 -0.07
CA ILE A 232 -10.15 -3.70 1.39
C ILE A 232 -10.20 -2.27 1.93
N PHE A 233 -9.27 -1.40 1.52
CA PHE A 233 -9.26 0.00 1.94
C PHE A 233 -10.39 0.81 1.30
N LEU A 234 -10.77 0.53 0.05
CA LEU A 234 -11.79 1.27 -0.70
C LEU A 234 -13.21 1.04 -0.14
N SER A 235 -13.62 -0.21 0.07
CA SER A 235 -14.93 -0.55 0.67
C SER A 235 -14.90 -1.98 1.23
N SER A 236 -14.33 -2.15 2.43
CA SER A 236 -14.23 -3.47 3.08
C SER A 236 -15.58 -4.21 3.24
N PRO A 237 -16.69 -3.59 3.72
CA PRO A 237 -17.92 -4.34 3.96
C PRO A 237 -18.51 -4.94 2.69
N GLU A 238 -18.63 -4.14 1.62
CA GLU A 238 -19.23 -4.58 0.34
C GLU A 238 -18.35 -5.60 -0.37
N PHE A 239 -17.03 -5.36 -0.38
CA PHE A 239 -16.06 -6.25 -1.02
C PHE A 239 -15.99 -7.61 -0.32
N LEU A 240 -15.81 -7.62 1.01
CA LEU A 240 -15.65 -8.85 1.77
C LEU A 240 -16.95 -9.67 1.82
N GLN A 241 -18.12 -9.01 1.84
CA GLN A 241 -19.39 -9.72 1.77
C GLN A 241 -19.52 -10.57 0.50
N MET A 242 -18.95 -10.10 -0.62
CA MET A 242 -19.03 -10.81 -1.91
C MET A 242 -17.89 -11.83 -2.11
N TYR A 243 -16.66 -11.50 -1.70
CA TYR A 243 -15.47 -12.26 -2.11
C TYR A 243 -14.67 -12.91 -0.98
N ALA A 244 -14.99 -12.68 0.29
CA ALA A 244 -14.16 -13.19 1.40
C ALA A 244 -14.05 -14.72 1.43
N ALA A 245 -15.14 -15.45 1.14
CA ALA A 245 -15.13 -16.91 1.17
C ALA A 245 -14.16 -17.50 0.13
N GLY A 246 -14.24 -17.01 -1.12
CA GLY A 246 -13.32 -17.44 -2.19
C GLY A 246 -11.89 -17.03 -1.91
N LEU A 247 -11.66 -15.81 -1.42
CA LEU A 247 -10.32 -15.35 -1.05
C LEU A 247 -9.70 -16.16 0.08
N CYS A 248 -10.48 -16.48 1.12
CA CYS A 248 -10.00 -17.29 2.23
C CYS A 248 -9.60 -18.68 1.74
N GLN A 249 -10.40 -19.29 0.85
CA GLN A 249 -10.06 -20.58 0.25
C GLN A 249 -8.76 -20.50 -0.55
N SER A 250 -8.62 -19.51 -1.45
CA SER A 250 -7.39 -19.33 -2.23
C SER A 250 -6.17 -19.06 -1.33
N PHE A 251 -6.33 -18.36 -0.22
CA PHE A 251 -5.24 -18.14 0.73
C PHE A 251 -4.85 -19.40 1.47
N CYS A 252 -5.80 -20.25 1.87
CA CYS A 252 -5.48 -21.56 2.45
C CYS A 252 -4.63 -22.40 1.48
N GLU A 253 -5.07 -22.50 0.22
CA GLU A 253 -4.38 -23.27 -0.83
C GLU A 253 -2.99 -22.68 -1.13
N LEU A 254 -2.86 -21.36 -1.23
CA LEU A 254 -1.57 -20.70 -1.47
C LEU A 254 -0.58 -20.91 -0.32
N LEU A 255 -1.03 -20.94 0.94
CA LEU A 255 -0.13 -21.09 2.08
C LEU A 255 0.54 -22.47 2.18
N GLU A 256 -0.01 -23.49 1.50
CA GLU A 256 0.55 -24.85 1.49
C GLU A 256 1.88 -24.92 0.73
N ASP A 257 2.01 -24.19 -0.39
CA ASP A 257 3.11 -24.36 -1.35
C ASP A 257 3.95 -23.08 -1.61
N ILE A 258 3.65 -21.96 -0.94
CA ILE A 258 4.36 -20.69 -1.14
C ILE A 258 5.60 -20.53 -0.25
N THR A 259 6.54 -19.69 -0.70
CA THR A 259 7.72 -19.30 0.10
C THR A 259 7.32 -18.57 1.39
N THR A 260 8.20 -18.57 2.38
CA THR A 260 7.98 -17.84 3.65
C THR A 260 7.72 -16.34 3.44
N GLU A 261 8.37 -15.73 2.45
CA GLU A 261 8.07 -14.34 2.06
C GLU A 261 6.64 -14.20 1.54
N GLY A 262 6.19 -15.11 0.68
CA GLY A 262 4.82 -15.11 0.18
C GLY A 262 3.79 -15.37 1.28
N GLN A 263 4.08 -16.26 2.24
CA GLN A 263 3.24 -16.46 3.42
C GLN A 263 3.04 -15.16 4.19
N VAL A 264 4.13 -14.41 4.43
CA VAL A 264 4.06 -13.09 5.09
C VAL A 264 3.19 -12.12 4.30
N GLN A 265 3.26 -12.10 2.96
CA GLN A 265 2.41 -11.22 2.15
C GLN A 265 0.93 -11.58 2.25
N VAL A 266 0.57 -12.88 2.16
CA VAL A 266 -0.82 -13.35 2.34
C VAL A 266 -1.34 -12.95 3.71
N LEU A 267 -0.56 -13.22 4.77
CA LEU A 267 -0.96 -12.94 6.14
C LEU A 267 -1.06 -11.44 6.43
N LYS A 268 -0.26 -10.58 5.77
CA LYS A 268 -0.42 -9.13 5.84
C LYS A 268 -1.75 -8.65 5.24
N VAL A 269 -2.25 -9.31 4.19
CA VAL A 269 -3.60 -9.02 3.66
C VAL A 269 -4.66 -9.35 4.72
N VAL A 270 -4.54 -10.51 5.38
CA VAL A 270 -5.44 -10.91 6.47
C VAL A 270 -5.37 -9.92 7.64
N GLU A 271 -4.17 -9.52 8.05
CA GLU A 271 -3.99 -8.50 9.09
C GLU A 271 -4.66 -7.17 8.73
N ASN A 272 -4.57 -6.73 7.46
CA ASN A 272 -5.27 -5.54 6.98
C ASN A 272 -6.79 -5.68 7.03
N VAL A 273 -7.34 -6.86 6.71
CA VAL A 273 -8.77 -7.14 6.88
C VAL A 273 -9.17 -6.95 8.34
N LEU A 274 -8.40 -7.50 9.28
CA LEU A 274 -8.65 -7.38 10.72
C LEU A 274 -8.54 -5.92 11.21
N LYS A 275 -7.60 -5.15 10.65
CA LYS A 275 -7.44 -3.72 10.96
C LYS A 275 -8.64 -2.90 10.47
N VAL A 276 -9.14 -3.16 9.27
CA VAL A 276 -10.26 -2.41 8.67
C VAL A 276 -11.62 -2.86 9.23
N ASN A 277 -11.79 -4.16 9.48
CA ASN A 277 -13.04 -4.75 9.95
C ASN A 277 -12.77 -5.75 11.10
N PRO A 278 -12.49 -5.26 12.31
CA PRO A 278 -12.08 -6.11 13.45
C PRO A 278 -13.18 -7.06 13.96
N VAL A 279 -14.45 -6.77 13.68
CA VAL A 279 -15.57 -7.58 14.15
C VAL A 279 -15.82 -8.78 13.22
N LEU A 280 -15.99 -8.53 11.92
CA LEU A 280 -16.33 -9.57 10.94
C LEU A 280 -15.10 -10.22 10.31
N GLY A 281 -13.97 -9.49 10.22
CA GLY A 281 -12.73 -9.98 9.62
C GLY A 281 -12.24 -11.31 10.19
N PRO A 282 -12.10 -11.46 11.52
CA PRO A 282 -11.72 -12.72 12.14
C PRO A 282 -12.66 -13.90 11.81
N GLN A 283 -13.97 -13.63 11.69
CA GLN A 283 -14.95 -14.66 11.34
C GLN A 283 -14.82 -15.08 9.87
N MET A 284 -14.60 -14.12 8.97
CA MET A 284 -14.46 -14.36 7.54
C MET A 284 -13.20 -15.16 7.19
N PHE A 285 -12.09 -14.92 7.90
CA PHE A 285 -10.81 -15.59 7.70
C PHE A 285 -10.49 -16.63 8.79
N GLN A 286 -11.50 -17.07 9.53
CA GLN A 286 -11.35 -18.08 10.58
C GLN A 286 -10.59 -19.35 10.13
N PRO A 287 -10.78 -19.89 8.91
CA PRO A 287 -10.05 -21.09 8.47
C PRO A 287 -8.53 -20.97 8.50
N LEU A 288 -7.97 -19.75 8.43
CA LEU A 288 -6.53 -19.49 8.50
C LEU A 288 -5.99 -19.39 9.93
N LEU A 289 -6.85 -19.08 10.91
CA LEU A 289 -6.41 -18.80 12.28
C LEU A 289 -5.85 -20.05 13.01
N PRO A 290 -6.37 -21.28 12.82
CA PRO A 290 -5.81 -22.47 13.44
C PRO A 290 -4.34 -22.73 13.10
N SER A 291 -3.94 -22.54 11.84
CA SER A 291 -2.54 -22.75 11.43
C SER A 291 -1.63 -21.67 12.01
N ILE A 292 -2.11 -20.43 12.09
CA ILE A 292 -1.41 -19.32 12.74
C ILE A 292 -1.19 -19.61 14.23
N LEU A 293 -2.24 -20.05 14.95
CA LEU A 293 -2.13 -20.38 16.37
C LEU A 293 -1.17 -21.56 16.61
N LYS A 294 -1.28 -22.62 15.82
CA LYS A 294 -0.35 -23.77 15.90
C LYS A 294 1.08 -23.33 15.63
N GLY A 295 1.31 -22.49 14.61
CA GLY A 295 2.62 -21.92 14.33
C GLY A 295 3.21 -21.11 15.48
N ILE A 296 2.37 -20.39 16.25
CA ILE A 296 2.79 -19.71 17.48
C ILE A 296 3.22 -20.72 18.54
N ILE A 297 2.35 -21.69 18.86
CA ILE A 297 2.57 -22.67 19.93
C ILE A 297 3.78 -23.57 19.63
N ASP A 298 3.93 -23.99 18.37
CA ASP A 298 5.03 -24.84 17.92
C ASP A 298 6.37 -24.08 17.80
N GLY A 299 6.34 -22.75 17.94
CA GLY A 299 7.50 -21.89 17.90
C GLY A 299 8.06 -21.70 16.50
N GLU A 300 7.30 -21.02 15.64
CA GLU A 300 7.72 -20.65 14.28
C GLU A 300 9.16 -20.11 14.24
N ARG A 301 9.96 -20.73 13.37
CA ARG A 301 11.41 -20.53 13.31
C ARG A 301 11.78 -19.26 12.57
N TYR A 302 10.96 -18.82 11.63
CA TYR A 302 11.22 -17.62 10.84
C TYR A 302 10.69 -16.38 11.58
N PRO A 303 11.56 -15.45 12.05
CA PRO A 303 11.15 -14.31 12.88
C PRO A 303 10.04 -13.45 12.26
N VAL A 304 10.12 -13.21 10.95
CA VAL A 304 9.15 -12.37 10.22
C VAL A 304 7.78 -13.03 10.15
N VAL A 305 7.73 -14.36 10.00
CA VAL A 305 6.47 -15.12 10.01
C VAL A 305 5.89 -15.11 11.41
N MET A 306 6.71 -15.42 12.43
CA MET A 306 6.30 -15.38 13.84
C MET A 306 5.76 -14.01 14.24
N SER A 307 6.45 -12.92 13.89
CA SER A 307 5.98 -11.54 14.12
C SER A 307 4.61 -11.28 13.49
N THR A 308 4.36 -11.86 12.31
CA THR A 308 3.08 -11.69 11.60
C THR A 308 1.97 -12.52 12.24
N TYR A 309 2.27 -13.74 12.71
CA TYR A 309 1.33 -14.54 13.50
C TYR A 309 0.92 -13.83 14.81
N LEU A 310 1.90 -13.32 15.56
CA LEU A 310 1.65 -12.56 16.79
C LEU A 310 0.86 -11.27 16.51
N GLY A 311 1.14 -10.58 15.40
CA GLY A 311 0.37 -9.41 14.97
C GLY A 311 -1.10 -9.73 14.73
N ILE A 312 -1.39 -10.78 13.95
CA ILE A 312 -2.77 -11.23 13.69
C ILE A 312 -3.48 -11.60 14.99
N MET A 313 -2.86 -12.43 15.83
CA MET A 313 -3.47 -12.83 17.11
C MET A 313 -3.64 -11.64 18.07
N GLY A 314 -2.70 -10.68 18.06
CA GLY A 314 -2.77 -9.44 18.81
C GLY A 314 -3.96 -8.58 18.39
N ARG A 315 -4.23 -8.46 17.08
CA ARG A 315 -5.43 -7.78 16.55
C ARG A 315 -6.72 -8.44 17.01
N VAL A 316 -6.79 -9.77 16.91
CA VAL A 316 -7.97 -10.54 17.33
C VAL A 316 -8.22 -10.36 18.83
N LEU A 317 -7.18 -10.51 19.66
CA LEU A 317 -7.27 -10.35 21.11
C LEU A 317 -7.69 -8.93 21.51
N LEU A 318 -7.02 -7.90 20.98
CA LEU A 318 -7.24 -6.51 21.36
C LEU A 318 -8.60 -5.96 20.91
N GLN A 319 -9.03 -6.29 19.68
CA GLN A 319 -10.19 -5.66 19.04
C GLN A 319 -11.46 -6.54 19.06
N ASN A 320 -11.33 -7.84 19.32
CA ASN A 320 -12.46 -8.77 19.33
C ASN A 320 -12.28 -9.91 20.36
N ALA A 321 -12.18 -9.54 21.63
CA ALA A 321 -11.99 -10.47 22.75
C ALA A 321 -13.05 -11.60 22.79
N SER A 322 -14.30 -11.31 22.43
CA SER A 322 -15.36 -12.34 22.38
C SER A 322 -15.09 -13.44 21.36
N PHE A 323 -14.61 -13.06 20.17
CA PHE A 323 -14.23 -14.03 19.15
C PHE A 323 -12.97 -14.79 19.59
N PHE A 324 -11.98 -14.09 20.16
CA PHE A 324 -10.76 -14.70 20.68
C PHE A 324 -11.05 -15.82 21.69
N SER A 325 -11.93 -15.59 22.67
CA SER A 325 -12.30 -16.61 23.67
C SER A 325 -13.00 -17.82 23.05
N LEU A 326 -13.89 -17.60 22.07
CA LEU A 326 -14.58 -18.68 21.34
C LEU A 326 -13.57 -19.50 20.53
N PHE A 327 -12.68 -18.82 19.81
CA PHE A 327 -11.64 -19.44 19.00
C PHE A 327 -10.68 -20.26 19.86
N LEU A 328 -10.22 -19.74 20.99
CA LEU A 328 -9.39 -20.49 21.94
C LEU A 328 -10.10 -21.73 22.48
N SER A 329 -11.40 -21.62 22.80
CA SER A 329 -12.20 -22.76 23.25
C SER A 329 -12.27 -23.86 22.18
N GLN A 330 -12.44 -23.47 20.91
CA GLN A 330 -12.43 -24.41 19.79
C GLN A 330 -11.05 -25.09 19.66
N MET A 331 -9.98 -24.32 19.70
CA MET A 331 -8.61 -24.82 19.59
C MET A 331 -8.23 -25.74 20.74
N ALA A 332 -8.71 -25.46 21.95
CA ALA A 332 -8.57 -26.33 23.12
C ALA A 332 -9.21 -27.71 22.88
N CYS A 333 -10.42 -27.74 22.33
CA CYS A 333 -11.08 -28.98 21.95
C CYS A 333 -10.33 -29.74 20.84
N GLU A 334 -9.84 -29.04 19.81
CA GLU A 334 -9.12 -29.66 18.69
C GLU A 334 -7.75 -30.23 19.09
N LEU A 335 -7.03 -29.54 19.98
CA LEU A 335 -5.71 -29.97 20.46
C LEU A 335 -5.78 -30.93 21.65
N GLY A 336 -6.97 -31.11 22.25
CA GLY A 336 -7.15 -31.92 23.46
C GLY A 336 -6.42 -31.33 24.68
N GLN A 337 -6.28 -30.00 24.73
CA GLN A 337 -5.62 -29.26 25.81
C GLN A 337 -6.63 -28.41 26.57
N GLU A 338 -6.31 -28.04 27.81
CA GLU A 338 -7.11 -27.08 28.55
C GLU A 338 -6.92 -25.67 27.98
N LEU A 339 -7.98 -24.86 28.00
CA LEU A 339 -7.96 -23.49 27.48
C LEU A 339 -6.85 -22.65 28.15
N ASP A 340 -6.73 -22.80 29.45
CA ASP A 340 -5.73 -22.14 30.29
C ASP A 340 -4.30 -22.52 29.88
N GLN A 341 -4.06 -23.77 29.47
CA GLN A 341 -2.74 -24.19 28.98
C GLN A 341 -2.40 -23.52 27.64
N ILE A 342 -3.36 -23.45 26.71
CA ILE A 342 -3.13 -22.78 25.41
C ILE A 342 -2.86 -21.30 25.63
N LEU A 343 -3.64 -20.64 26.49
CA LEU A 343 -3.44 -19.23 26.83
C LEU A 343 -2.06 -19.01 27.46
N SER A 344 -1.64 -19.88 28.39
CA SER A 344 -0.30 -19.84 28.98
C SER A 344 0.79 -19.91 27.93
N ASN A 345 0.72 -20.91 27.04
CA ASN A 345 1.70 -21.11 25.98
C ASN A 345 1.75 -19.92 25.02
N MET A 346 0.60 -19.33 24.69
CA MET A 346 0.57 -18.14 23.85
C MET A 346 1.27 -16.95 24.50
N ILE A 347 0.99 -16.67 25.77
CA ILE A 347 1.61 -15.55 26.49
C ILE A 347 3.13 -15.78 26.62
N GLU A 348 3.56 -17.00 26.94
CA GLU A 348 4.99 -17.39 26.93
C GLU A 348 5.63 -17.12 25.57
N MET A 349 4.98 -17.52 24.47
CA MET A 349 5.51 -17.30 23.13
C MET A 349 5.59 -15.83 22.72
N TRP A 350 4.68 -14.97 23.21
CA TRP A 350 4.82 -13.52 23.07
C TRP A 350 6.06 -13.01 23.78
N VAL A 351 6.30 -13.45 25.02
CA VAL A 351 7.45 -13.03 25.83
C VAL A 351 8.76 -13.51 25.19
N ASP A 352 8.84 -14.78 24.84
CA ASP A 352 10.03 -15.45 24.30
C ASP A 352 10.41 -15.01 22.88
N ARG A 353 9.49 -14.38 22.14
CA ARG A 353 9.69 -14.00 20.73
C ARG A 353 9.45 -12.51 20.48
N MET A 354 9.39 -11.68 21.52
CA MET A 354 9.23 -10.23 21.36
C MET A 354 10.36 -9.63 20.51
N ASP A 355 11.60 -10.11 20.69
CA ASP A 355 12.78 -9.71 19.91
C ASP A 355 12.65 -9.94 18.40
N ASN A 356 11.78 -10.86 17.97
CA ASN A 356 11.52 -11.07 16.54
C ASN A 356 10.71 -9.93 15.91
N ILE A 357 10.03 -9.12 16.72
CA ILE A 357 9.24 -7.99 16.27
C ILE A 357 10.14 -6.76 16.27
N THR A 358 10.53 -6.30 15.08
CA THR A 358 11.41 -5.13 14.90
C THR A 358 10.64 -3.82 14.69
N GLN A 359 9.34 -3.90 14.38
CA GLN A 359 8.51 -2.73 14.08
C GLN A 359 7.86 -2.20 15.36
N PRO A 360 8.10 -0.93 15.76
CA PRO A 360 7.52 -0.35 16.98
C PRO A 360 5.99 -0.44 17.04
N GLU A 361 5.31 -0.23 15.91
CA GLU A 361 3.84 -0.37 15.81
C GLU A 361 3.34 -1.77 16.23
N ARG A 362 4.04 -2.83 15.80
CA ARG A 362 3.69 -4.21 16.15
C ARG A 362 4.07 -4.57 17.59
N ARG A 363 5.16 -3.98 18.12
CA ARG A 363 5.54 -4.13 19.53
C ARG A 363 4.49 -3.48 20.43
N LYS A 364 4.07 -2.25 20.11
CA LYS A 364 2.96 -1.56 20.79
C LYS A 364 1.65 -2.35 20.70
N LEU A 365 1.30 -2.88 19.53
CA LEU A 365 0.13 -3.76 19.37
C LEU A 365 0.18 -4.96 20.31
N SER A 366 1.33 -5.63 20.43
CA SER A 366 1.50 -6.80 21.29
C SER A 366 1.35 -6.43 22.77
N ALA A 367 1.95 -5.32 23.19
CA ALA A 367 1.78 -4.79 24.55
C ALA A 367 0.31 -4.46 24.86
N LEU A 368 -0.37 -3.70 23.98
CA LEU A 368 -1.79 -3.38 24.13
C LEU A 368 -2.65 -4.65 24.19
N ALA A 369 -2.39 -5.64 23.33
CA ALA A 369 -3.13 -6.88 23.29
C ALA A 369 -2.97 -7.69 24.60
N LEU A 370 -1.75 -7.87 25.10
CA LEU A 370 -1.52 -8.58 26.37
C LEU A 370 -2.10 -7.82 27.57
N LEU A 371 -1.93 -6.50 27.62
CA LEU A 371 -2.54 -5.65 28.65
C LEU A 371 -4.08 -5.70 28.62
N SER A 372 -4.69 -5.97 27.46
CA SER A 372 -6.15 -6.10 27.35
C SER A 372 -6.71 -7.30 28.12
N LEU A 373 -5.86 -8.29 28.44
CA LEU A 373 -6.20 -9.42 29.33
C LEU A 373 -6.40 -8.98 30.79
N LEU A 374 -5.92 -7.79 31.16
CA LEU A 374 -6.14 -7.20 32.47
C LEU A 374 -7.39 -6.30 32.45
N PRO A 375 -8.12 -6.16 33.57
CA PRO A 375 -7.92 -6.91 34.81
C PRO A 375 -8.48 -8.34 34.75
N SER A 376 -7.88 -9.29 35.47
CA SER A 376 -8.31 -10.70 35.49
C SER A 376 -8.05 -11.42 36.82
N LEU A 377 -8.98 -12.32 37.16
CA LEU A 377 -8.87 -13.29 38.26
C LEU A 377 -8.39 -14.68 37.81
N ASN A 378 -8.15 -14.87 36.51
CA ASN A 378 -7.65 -16.14 35.99
C ASN A 378 -6.21 -16.37 36.47
N SER A 379 -5.95 -17.53 37.07
CA SER A 379 -4.65 -17.87 37.66
C SER A 379 -3.53 -17.89 36.62
N VAL A 380 -3.79 -18.32 35.39
CA VAL A 380 -2.78 -18.31 34.32
C VAL A 380 -2.36 -16.89 33.96
N ILE A 381 -3.32 -15.97 33.84
CA ILE A 381 -3.00 -14.57 33.54
C ILE A 381 -2.20 -13.94 34.69
N GLN A 382 -2.51 -14.31 35.93
CA GLN A 382 -1.76 -13.88 37.11
C GLN A 382 -0.35 -14.46 37.16
N ASP A 383 -0.19 -15.75 36.87
CA ASP A 383 1.11 -16.43 36.80
C ASP A 383 2.00 -15.84 35.69
N LYS A 384 1.39 -15.34 34.61
CA LYS A 384 2.09 -14.67 33.49
C LYS A 384 2.16 -13.16 33.61
N PHE A 385 1.74 -12.58 34.73
CA PHE A 385 1.69 -11.14 34.94
C PHE A 385 3.05 -10.46 34.69
N CYS A 386 4.15 -11.03 35.21
CA CYS A 386 5.49 -10.47 35.03
C CYS A 386 5.91 -10.38 33.55
N GLY A 387 5.55 -11.37 32.73
CA GLY A 387 5.78 -11.36 31.29
C GLY A 387 5.00 -10.26 30.59
N ILE A 388 3.72 -10.07 30.95
CA ILE A 388 2.87 -9.00 30.41
C ILE A 388 3.48 -7.62 30.73
N ILE A 389 3.95 -7.42 31.96
CA ILE A 389 4.58 -6.15 32.37
C ILE A 389 5.92 -5.94 31.67
N ASN A 390 6.76 -6.97 31.53
CA ASN A 390 8.01 -6.86 30.79
C ASN A 390 7.79 -6.37 29.36
N ILE A 391 6.86 -6.99 28.63
CA ILE A 391 6.51 -6.61 27.25
C ILE A 391 5.95 -5.19 27.17
N SER A 392 5.22 -4.77 28.19
CA SER A 392 4.66 -3.42 28.28
C SER A 392 5.77 -2.37 28.45
N VAL A 393 6.76 -2.64 29.31
CA VAL A 393 7.91 -1.74 29.53
C VAL A 393 8.82 -1.70 28.31
N GLU A 394 9.11 -2.84 27.69
CA GLU A 394 9.82 -2.88 26.41
C GLU A 394 9.10 -2.04 25.35
N GLY A 395 7.79 -2.23 25.20
CA GLY A 395 6.98 -1.44 24.28
C GLY A 395 6.99 0.06 24.57
N LEU A 396 7.11 0.48 25.85
CA LEU A 396 7.27 1.89 26.21
C LEU A 396 8.62 2.43 25.72
N HIS A 397 9.72 1.71 25.92
CA HIS A 397 11.04 2.15 25.41
C HIS A 397 11.07 2.31 23.89
N ASP A 398 10.30 1.51 23.15
CA ASP A 398 10.26 1.59 21.69
C ASP A 398 9.46 2.78 21.14
N VAL A 399 8.45 3.25 21.88
CA VAL A 399 7.50 4.27 21.38
C VAL A 399 7.56 5.59 22.14
N MET A 400 8.11 5.62 23.34
CA MET A 400 8.20 6.84 24.14
C MET A 400 9.45 7.62 23.73
N THR A 401 9.24 8.87 23.37
CA THR A 401 10.32 9.83 23.08
C THR A 401 10.27 10.96 24.08
N GLU A 402 11.42 11.33 24.63
CA GLU A 402 11.51 12.47 25.56
C GLU A 402 11.44 13.77 24.75
N ASP A 403 10.50 14.63 25.12
CA ASP A 403 10.44 15.99 24.57
C ASP A 403 11.58 16.82 25.18
N PRO A 404 12.54 17.31 24.37
CA PRO A 404 13.70 18.04 24.88
C PRO A 404 13.34 19.40 25.49
N GLU A 405 12.16 19.96 25.22
CA GLU A 405 11.73 21.25 25.76
C GLU A 405 11.01 21.12 27.11
N THR A 406 10.20 20.07 27.28
CA THR A 406 9.38 19.86 28.49
C THR A 406 9.92 18.78 29.41
N GLY A 407 10.85 17.94 28.94
CA GLY A 407 11.32 16.73 29.64
C GLY A 407 10.22 15.68 29.83
N THR A 408 9.10 15.80 29.10
CA THR A 408 7.98 14.85 29.22
C THR A 408 8.07 13.80 28.14
N TYR A 409 7.77 12.55 28.48
CA TYR A 409 7.67 11.48 27.48
C TYR A 409 6.38 11.59 26.66
N LYS A 410 6.52 11.46 25.33
CA LYS A 410 5.43 11.40 24.37
C LYS A 410 5.50 10.12 23.56
N ASP A 411 4.36 9.43 23.46
CA ASP A 411 4.17 8.27 22.58
C ASP A 411 4.17 8.74 21.11
N CYS A 412 5.24 8.41 20.38
CA CYS A 412 5.46 8.86 19.00
C CYS A 412 4.56 8.17 17.98
N MET A 413 3.85 7.10 18.38
CA MET A 413 2.91 6.39 17.51
C MET A 413 1.53 7.04 17.49
N LEU A 414 1.25 7.96 18.43
CA LEU A 414 -0.03 8.66 18.51
C LEU A 414 -0.17 9.67 17.38
N MET A 415 -1.22 9.51 16.59
CA MET A 415 -1.56 10.46 15.54
C MET A 415 -2.46 11.57 16.12
N SER A 416 -2.02 12.82 16.01
CA SER A 416 -2.87 13.96 16.31
C SER A 416 -3.81 14.24 15.14
N HIS A 417 -5.07 14.61 15.41
CA HIS A 417 -6.04 14.96 14.35
C HIS A 417 -5.62 16.16 13.48
N PHE A 418 -4.56 16.89 13.87
CA PHE A 418 -4.19 18.19 13.31
C PHE A 418 -2.87 18.19 12.52
N GLU A 419 -2.15 17.07 12.44
CA GLU A 419 -1.03 16.95 11.51
C GLU A 419 -1.58 16.69 10.09
N GLU A 420 -2.07 17.75 9.45
CA GLU A 420 -2.02 17.81 7.99
C GLU A 420 -0.55 17.69 7.60
N PRO A 421 -0.16 16.74 6.73
CA PRO A 421 1.19 16.74 6.22
C PRO A 421 1.30 18.05 5.45
N THR A 422 2.20 18.94 5.87
CA THR A 422 2.71 19.94 4.95
C THR A 422 3.42 19.14 3.86
N ALA A 423 2.70 18.79 2.79
CA ALA A 423 3.32 18.27 1.59
C ALA A 423 4.44 19.25 1.27
N THR A 424 5.68 18.77 1.34
CA THR A 424 6.80 19.58 0.85
C THR A 424 6.55 19.82 -0.64
N GLU A 425 7.05 20.93 -1.20
CA GLU A 425 6.81 21.28 -2.62
C GLU A 425 7.24 20.16 -3.59
N ASP A 426 8.04 19.19 -3.13
CA ASP A 426 8.56 18.04 -3.87
C ASP A 426 7.78 16.71 -3.64
N GLU A 427 6.76 16.66 -2.77
CA GLU A 427 5.97 15.45 -2.52
C GLU A 427 4.76 15.35 -3.48
N GLU A 428 4.59 14.18 -4.09
CA GLU A 428 3.42 13.88 -4.92
C GLU A 428 2.12 14.05 -4.12
N PRO A 429 1.05 14.61 -4.73
CA PRO A 429 -0.20 14.79 -4.04
C PRO A 429 -0.75 13.42 -3.58
N PRO A 430 -1.23 13.30 -2.33
CA PRO A 430 -1.65 12.01 -1.78
C PRO A 430 -2.84 11.45 -2.55
N THR A 431 -2.77 10.15 -2.87
CA THR A 431 -3.86 9.44 -3.55
C THR A 431 -5.09 9.31 -2.65
N GLU A 432 -6.24 8.95 -3.22
CA GLU A 432 -7.44 8.66 -2.42
C GLU A 432 -7.22 7.47 -1.47
N GLN A 433 -6.40 6.50 -1.84
CA GLN A 433 -6.00 5.41 -0.95
C GLN A 433 -5.12 5.89 0.21
N ASP A 434 -4.20 6.83 0.00
CA ASP A 434 -3.38 7.38 1.09
C ASP A 434 -4.24 8.10 2.12
N LYS A 435 -5.24 8.87 1.65
CA LYS A 435 -6.26 9.47 2.51
C LYS A 435 -7.00 8.41 3.32
N ARG A 436 -7.42 7.29 2.72
CA ARG A 436 -8.09 6.18 3.43
C ARG A 436 -7.19 5.52 4.47
N LYS A 437 -5.93 5.23 4.13
CA LYS A 437 -4.95 4.65 5.06
C LYS A 437 -4.73 5.57 6.26
N LYS A 438 -4.63 6.89 6.03
CA LYS A 438 -4.55 7.89 7.09
C LYS A 438 -5.81 7.87 7.97
N MET A 439 -6.99 7.89 7.37
CA MET A 439 -8.26 7.82 8.12
C MET A 439 -8.43 6.52 8.91
N LEU A 440 -7.87 5.41 8.43
CA LEU A 440 -7.82 4.13 9.14
C LEU A 440 -6.86 4.19 10.32
N ALA A 441 -5.68 4.77 10.14
CA ALA A 441 -4.71 4.95 11.21
C ALA A 441 -5.31 5.76 12.37
N LEU A 442 -6.09 6.81 12.08
CA LEU A 442 -6.83 7.60 13.08
C LEU A 442 -7.93 6.82 13.85
N LYS A 443 -8.23 5.57 13.47
CA LYS A 443 -9.17 4.68 14.17
C LYS A 443 -8.49 3.48 14.81
N ASP A 444 -7.22 3.24 14.49
CA ASP A 444 -6.47 2.08 14.96
C ASP A 444 -6.05 2.31 16.42
N PRO A 445 -6.31 1.37 17.36
CA PRO A 445 -5.85 1.46 18.74
C PRO A 445 -4.35 1.76 18.87
N VAL A 446 -3.52 1.25 17.96
CA VAL A 446 -2.06 1.49 17.97
C VAL A 446 -1.71 2.97 17.85
N HIS A 447 -2.52 3.76 17.13
CA HIS A 447 -2.28 5.19 16.91
C HIS A 447 -3.22 6.11 17.69
N THR A 448 -4.20 5.56 18.41
CA THR A 448 -5.21 6.33 19.15
C THR A 448 -5.11 6.15 20.66
N VAL A 449 -4.51 5.06 21.13
CA VAL A 449 -4.36 4.75 22.55
C VAL A 449 -2.91 5.01 22.96
N SER A 450 -2.72 5.85 23.99
CA SER A 450 -1.41 6.05 24.62
C SER A 450 -1.04 4.78 25.37
N LEU A 451 0.11 4.17 25.05
CA LEU A 451 0.53 2.95 25.74
C LEU A 451 0.73 3.20 27.24
N GLN A 452 1.34 4.33 27.59
CA GLN A 452 1.58 4.75 28.98
C GLN A 452 0.29 4.88 29.78
N GLN A 453 -0.70 5.59 29.23
CA GLN A 453 -2.00 5.75 29.89
C GLN A 453 -2.73 4.41 30.01
N PHE A 454 -2.70 3.59 28.97
CA PHE A 454 -3.36 2.29 28.96
C PHE A 454 -2.76 1.35 30.01
N ILE A 455 -1.44 1.32 30.17
CA ILE A 455 -0.76 0.56 31.23
C ILE A 455 -1.25 1.01 32.61
N TYR A 456 -1.24 2.31 32.87
CA TYR A 456 -1.70 2.86 34.15
C TYR A 456 -3.14 2.44 34.47
N GLU A 457 -4.06 2.63 33.52
CA GLU A 457 -5.48 2.28 33.69
C GLU A 457 -5.68 0.79 33.96
N LYS A 458 -4.95 -0.08 33.25
CA LYS A 458 -5.04 -1.54 33.40
C LYS A 458 -4.46 -2.02 34.73
N LEU A 459 -3.33 -1.47 35.17
CA LEU A 459 -2.73 -1.77 36.47
C LEU A 459 -3.63 -1.32 37.62
N LYS A 460 -4.18 -0.12 37.52
CA LYS A 460 -5.13 0.41 38.52
C LYS A 460 -6.39 -0.46 38.60
N ALA A 461 -6.96 -0.84 37.46
CA ALA A 461 -8.11 -1.74 37.42
C ALA A 461 -7.79 -3.12 38.02
N GLN A 462 -6.58 -3.64 37.80
CA GLN A 462 -6.13 -4.90 38.41
C GLN A 462 -5.97 -4.76 39.93
N GLN A 463 -5.45 -3.63 40.41
CA GLN A 463 -5.33 -3.32 41.83
C GLN A 463 -6.71 -3.21 42.51
N GLU A 464 -7.68 -2.55 41.86
CA GLU A 464 -9.05 -2.44 42.35
C GLU A 464 -9.74 -3.81 42.45
N LEU A 465 -9.44 -4.73 41.51
CA LEU A 465 -10.03 -6.07 41.49
C LEU A 465 -9.45 -7.01 42.55
N LEU A 466 -8.14 -6.98 42.80
CA LEU A 466 -7.46 -7.87 43.76
C LEU A 466 -7.32 -7.29 45.17
N GLY A 467 -7.47 -5.98 45.31
CA GLY A 467 -7.08 -5.23 46.50
C GLY A 467 -5.56 -5.04 46.61
N GLU A 468 -5.14 -4.15 47.50
CA GLU A 468 -3.73 -3.75 47.64
C GLU A 468 -2.79 -4.93 47.91
N GLN A 469 -3.16 -5.84 48.81
CA GLN A 469 -2.32 -6.98 49.19
C GLN A 469 -2.15 -7.98 48.04
N GLY A 470 -3.23 -8.28 47.32
CA GLY A 470 -3.18 -9.19 46.17
C GLY A 470 -2.39 -8.60 45.01
N PHE A 471 -2.55 -7.31 44.76
CA PHE A 471 -1.77 -6.61 43.72
C PHE A 471 -0.29 -6.50 44.08
N GLN A 472 0.05 -6.23 45.34
CA GLN A 472 1.43 -6.19 45.80
C GLN A 472 2.11 -7.55 45.60
N ALA A 473 1.43 -8.66 45.90
CA ALA A 473 1.95 -10.00 45.65
C ALA A 473 2.20 -10.27 44.15
N LEU A 474 1.36 -9.76 43.25
CA LEU A 474 1.63 -9.84 41.80
C LEU A 474 2.84 -8.99 41.40
N MET A 475 2.96 -7.77 41.90
CA MET A 475 4.09 -6.88 41.59
C MET A 475 5.42 -7.44 42.10
N GLU A 476 5.43 -8.21 43.18
CA GLU A 476 6.62 -8.92 43.67
C GLU A 476 7.12 -10.01 42.72
N THR A 477 6.29 -10.49 41.77
CA THR A 477 6.72 -11.43 40.73
C THR A 477 7.48 -10.75 39.58
N VAL A 478 7.38 -9.42 39.47
CA VAL A 478 8.03 -8.63 38.43
C VAL A 478 9.45 -8.26 38.88
N ASP A 479 10.41 -8.33 37.97
CA ASP A 479 11.80 -7.94 38.28
C ASP A 479 11.88 -6.49 38.76
N THR A 480 12.70 -6.25 39.79
CA THR A 480 12.83 -4.94 40.43
C THR A 480 13.28 -3.82 39.48
N GLU A 481 14.09 -4.14 38.47
CA GLU A 481 14.54 -3.19 37.46
C GLU A 481 13.38 -2.79 36.53
N ILE A 482 12.57 -3.76 36.09
CA ILE A 482 11.37 -3.52 35.27
C ILE A 482 10.37 -2.65 36.05
N VAL A 483 10.17 -2.92 37.34
CA VAL A 483 9.28 -2.10 38.19
C VAL A 483 9.80 -0.67 38.32
N ALA A 484 11.11 -0.48 38.47
CA ALA A 484 11.71 0.85 38.54
C ALA A 484 11.54 1.64 37.23
N GLN A 485 11.80 1.01 36.09
CA GLN A 485 11.59 1.61 34.76
C GLN A 485 10.12 1.94 34.52
N LEU A 486 9.21 1.03 34.87
CA LEU A 486 7.78 1.28 34.79
C LEU A 486 7.35 2.48 35.65
N GLN A 487 7.86 2.57 36.88
CA GLN A 487 7.57 3.70 37.76
C GLN A 487 8.07 5.02 37.18
N GLU A 488 9.24 5.05 36.53
CA GLU A 488 9.77 6.23 35.83
C GLU A 488 8.82 6.72 34.74
N PHE A 489 8.32 5.82 33.89
CA PHE A 489 7.32 6.19 32.91
C PHE A 489 5.98 6.62 33.54
N LEU A 490 5.62 6.11 34.71
CA LEU A 490 4.33 6.41 35.35
C LEU A 490 4.34 7.63 36.30
N GLN A 491 5.45 8.34 36.50
CA GLN A 491 5.54 9.45 37.46
C GLN A 491 4.58 10.63 37.20
N GLY A 492 3.91 10.66 36.03
CA GLY A 492 2.94 11.69 35.65
C GLY A 492 1.46 11.39 35.93
N PHE A 493 1.12 10.22 36.52
CA PHE A 493 -0.27 9.74 36.70
C PHE A 493 -0.69 9.49 38.16
#